data_AF-A0A7I2V3W4-F1
#
_entry.id   AF-A0A7I2V3W4-F1
#
_cell.length_a   1.000
_cell.length_b   1.000
_cell.length_c   1.000
_cell.angle_alpha   90.00
_cell.angle_beta   90.00
_cell.angle_gamma   90.00
#
_symmetry.space_group_name_H-M   'P 1'
#
loop_
_entity.id
_entity.type
_entity.pdbx_description
1 polymer ?
#
loop_
_entity_poly.entity_id
_entity_poly.type
_entity_poly.pdbx_seq_one_letter_code
_entity_poly.pdbx_strand_id
1 'polypeptide(L)' 'VMRDPNTKRSRGFGFVTYATVEEVDAAMNARPHKVDGRVVEATMILGITTISLQILDP' A
#
# COMPACT_ATOMS: atom_id res chain seq x y z
N VAL A 1 -7.52 -17.06 1.37
CA VAL A 1 -6.50 -16.16 0.79
C VAL A 1 -6.62 -16.23 -0.72
N MET A 2 -7.13 -15.17 -1.36
CA MET A 2 -7.15 -15.08 -2.83
C MET A 2 -5.71 -14.96 -3.32
N ARG A 3 -5.21 -16.04 -3.89
CA ARG A 3 -3.92 -16.11 -4.57
C ARG A 3 -4.20 -16.13 -6.07
N ASP A 4 -3.39 -15.42 -6.83
CA ASP A 4 -3.37 -15.55 -8.28
C ASP A 4 -3.20 -17.04 -8.66
N PRO A 5 -4.08 -17.63 -9.50
CA PRO A 5 -4.02 -19.06 -9.85
C PRO A 5 -2.74 -19.45 -10.58
N ASN A 6 -2.11 -18.52 -11.29
CA ASN A 6 -0.95 -18.76 -12.14
C ASN A 6 0.37 -18.51 -11.39
N THR A 7 0.45 -17.45 -10.59
CA THR A 7 1.70 -17.07 -9.89
C THR A 7 1.74 -17.52 -8.43
N LYS A 8 0.61 -17.99 -7.87
CA LYS A 8 0.40 -18.22 -6.43
C LYS A 8 0.68 -17.00 -5.53
N ARG A 9 0.87 -15.81 -6.12
CA ARG A 9 1.10 -14.57 -5.38
C ARG A 9 -0.22 -14.13 -4.75
N SER A 10 -0.18 -13.74 -3.47
CA SER A 10 -1.29 -12.96 -2.91
C SER A 10 -1.43 -11.70 -3.75
N ARG A 11 -2.65 -11.27 -4.09
CA ARG A 11 -2.95 -9.94 -4.67
C ARG A 11 -2.64 -8.81 -3.65
N GLY A 12 -1.48 -8.87 -3.01
CA GLY A 12 -1.18 -8.40 -1.66
C GLY A 12 -1.67 -6.97 -1.42
N PHE A 13 -2.67 -6.87 -0.56
CA PHE A 13 -3.14 -5.60 -0.03
C PHE A 13 -2.82 -5.56 1.47
N GLY A 14 -2.44 -4.38 1.93
CA GLY A 14 -2.23 -4.07 3.33
C GLY A 14 -2.75 -2.68 3.65
N PHE A 15 -2.84 -2.37 4.94
CA PHE A 15 -3.24 -1.04 5.40
C PHE A 15 -2.24 -0.56 6.44
N VAL A 16 -1.93 0.73 6.39
CA VAL A 16 -1.11 1.41 7.40
C VAL A 16 -1.92 2.58 7.93
N THR A 17 -2.17 2.58 9.24
CA THR A 17 -2.83 3.69 9.93
C THR A 17 -1.79 4.53 10.63
N TYR A 18 -1.76 5.81 10.28
CA TYR A 18 -0.93 6.84 10.88
C TYR A 18 -1.68 7.53 12.02
N ALA A 19 -0.95 8.27 12.86
CA ALA A 19 -1.57 9.02 13.95
C ALA A 19 -2.17 10.34 13.45
N THR A 20 -1.58 10.93 12.41
CA THR A 20 -1.93 12.25 11.90
C THR A 20 -2.12 12.26 10.39
N VAL A 21 -2.79 13.30 9.87
CA VAL A 21 -3.02 13.46 8.43
C VAL A 21 -1.73 13.93 7.74
N GLU A 22 -0.92 14.71 8.43
CA GLU A 22 0.37 15.21 7.95
C GLU A 22 1.35 14.06 7.66
N GLU A 23 1.34 13.01 8.49
CA GLU A 23 2.10 11.78 8.24
C GLU A 23 1.62 11.03 7.00
N VAL A 24 0.31 10.99 6.76
CA VAL A 24 -0.28 10.41 5.55
C VAL A 24 0.18 11.18 4.32
N ASP A 25 0.12 12.51 4.36
CA ASP A 25 0.55 13.36 3.24
C ASP A 25 2.06 13.21 2.97
N ALA A 26 2.87 13.17 4.02
CA ALA A 26 4.31 12.91 3.88
C ALA A 26 4.57 11.54 3.25
N ALA A 27 3.86 10.49 3.70
CA ALA A 27 3.95 9.17 3.11
C ALA A 27 3.48 9.18 1.64
N MET A 28 2.41 9.87 1.29
CA MET A 28 1.94 9.98 -0.09
C MET A 28 2.91 10.72 -1.00
N ASN A 29 3.61 11.72 -0.49
CA ASN A 29 4.60 12.47 -1.26
C ASN A 29 5.91 11.71 -1.44
N ALA A 30 6.22 10.74 -0.57
CA ALA A 30 7.42 9.92 -0.62
C ALA A 30 7.36 8.75 -1.63
N ARG A 31 6.33 8.68 -2.49
CA ARG A 31 6.23 7.67 -3.56
C ARG A 31 7.40 7.80 -4.56
N PRO A 32 7.88 6.68 -5.16
CA PRO A 32 7.36 5.31 -5.06
C PRO A 32 7.82 4.57 -3.79
N HIS A 33 6.91 3.78 -3.21
CA HIS A 33 7.19 2.97 -2.03
C HIS A 33 7.67 1.57 -2.41
N LYS A 34 8.57 1.01 -1.59
CA LYS A 34 9.01 -0.38 -1.71
C LYS A 34 8.89 -1.11 -0.39
N VAL A 35 8.23 -2.27 -0.40
CA VAL A 35 8.08 -3.17 0.75
C VAL A 35 8.62 -4.53 0.35
N ASP A 36 9.59 -5.07 1.09
CA ASP A 36 10.18 -6.38 0.80
C ASP A 36 10.68 -6.51 -0.66
N GLY A 37 11.35 -5.44 -1.14
CA GLY A 37 11.86 -5.35 -2.51
C GLY A 37 10.81 -5.14 -3.61
N ARG A 38 9.52 -5.14 -3.29
CA ARG A 38 8.40 -4.97 -4.23
C ARG A 38 7.86 -3.55 -4.20
N VAL A 39 7.55 -2.98 -5.37
CA VAL A 39 6.91 -1.65 -5.44
C VAL A 39 5.47 -1.77 -4.97
N VAL A 40 5.02 -0.83 -4.17
CA VAL A 40 3.64 -0.75 -3.72
C VAL A 40 3.03 0.59 -4.10
N GLU A 41 1.77 0.56 -4.50
CA GLU A 41 0.94 1.74 -4.68
C GLU A 41 0.28 2.09 -3.36
N ALA A 42 0.44 3.35 -2.95
CA ALA A 42 -0.19 3.90 -1.76
C ALA A 42 -1.40 4.76 -2.17
N THR A 43 -2.58 4.41 -1.66
CA THR A 43 -3.83 5.14 -1.93
C THR A 43 -4.47 5.59 -0.63
N MET A 44 -4.89 6.86 -0.60
CA MET A 44 -5.47 7.46 0.60
C MET A 44 -6.90 6.97 0.71
N ILE A 45 -7.27 6.46 1.88
CA ILE A 45 -8.67 6.17 2.16
C ILE A 45 -9.25 7.46 2.74
N LEU A 46 -10.20 8.05 2.01
CA LEU A 46 -10.81 9.34 2.35
C LEU A 46 -11.26 9.41 3.81
N GLY A 47 -10.87 10.48 4.51
CA GLY A 47 -11.35 10.80 5.85
C GLY A 47 -10.73 9.98 7.00
N ILE A 48 -9.77 9.11 6.71
CA ILE A 48 -9.03 8.34 7.74
C ILE A 48 -7.53 8.54 7.57
N THR A 49 -6.78 8.48 8.67
CA THR A 49 -5.31 8.49 8.67
C THR A 49 -4.72 7.18 8.13
N THR A 50 -5.48 6.43 7.32
CA THR A 50 -5.12 5.10 6.84
C THR A 50 -4.88 5.14 5.33
N ILE A 51 -3.75 4.57 4.94
CA ILE A 51 -3.37 4.32 3.55
C ILE A 51 -3.58 2.84 3.24
N SER A 52 -4.15 2.52 2.07
CA SER A 52 -4.05 1.19 1.50
C SER A 52 -2.78 1.05 0.67
N LEU A 53 -2.08 -0.07 0.87
CA LEU A 53 -0.88 -0.45 0.12
C LEU A 53 -1.22 -1.64 -0.76
N GLN A 54 -1.11 -1.47 -2.08
CA GLN A 54 -1.31 -2.54 -3.05
C GLN A 54 0.04 -2.89 -3.67
N ILE A 55 0.44 -4.16 -3.63
CA ILE A 55 1.64 -4.61 -4.34
C ILE A 55 1.41 -4.46 -5.85
N LEU A 56 2.30 -3.71 -6.50
CA LEU A 56 2.39 -3.64 -7.95
C LEU A 56 3.31 -4.78 -8.39
N ASP A 57 2.71 -5.90 -8.79
CA ASP A 57 3.43 -6.94 -9.51
C ASP A 57 3.77 -6.43 -10.92
N PRO A 58 5.00 -6.60 -11.43
CA PRO A 58 5.31 -6.41 -12.84
C PRO A 58 4.66 -7.49 -13.71
#